data_AF-A0ABF7PYT6-F1
#
_entry.id   AF-A0ABF7PYT6-F1
#
_cell.length_a   1.000
_cell.length_b   1.000
_cell.length_c   1.000
_cell.angle_alpha   90.00
_cell.angle_beta   90.00
_cell.angle_gamma   90.00
#
_symmetry.space_group_name_H-M   'P 1'
#
loop_
_entity.id
_entity.type
_entity.pdbx_description
1 polymer ?
#
loop_
_entity_poly.entity_id
_entity_poly.type
_entity_poly.pdbx_seq_one_letter_code
_entity_poly.pdbx_strand_id
1 'polypeptide(L)'
;MIRSFRDKITEAVFDGENPKGFPSDLLKMARRKLRYLNAAAGLGDLRSPPGNRLEALTGDRQGQHSTRITDQFRVCFIWTADGPADVEIVDHHRKGAAMTKKLKPMHPGEVLREKFLIPLAMSAGALAKVCGLPRTRIERIASEQTGVTADTALRLAKALDTTPELWLNLQTDYDVQVAKRSLGKTLDRIETVNKPRAA
;
A
#
# COMPACT_ATOMS: atom_id res chain seq x y z
N MET A 1 4.41 -2.34 -8.03
CA MET A 1 3.06 -2.92 -8.21
C MET A 1 3.09 -4.42 -7.97
N ILE A 2 2.06 -4.98 -7.32
CA ILE A 2 1.88 -6.42 -7.14
C ILE A 2 1.62 -7.08 -8.50
N ARG A 3 2.18 -8.28 -8.70
CA ARG A 3 2.12 -9.04 -9.96
C ARG A 3 1.27 -10.31 -9.89
N SER A 4 1.24 -10.97 -8.73
CA SER A 4 0.34 -12.10 -8.46
C SER A 4 0.00 -12.16 -6.96
N PHE A 5 -1.20 -12.68 -6.68
CA PHE A 5 -1.59 -13.13 -5.35
C PHE A 5 -1.51 -14.66 -5.30
N ARG A 6 -1.04 -15.19 -4.17
CA ARG A 6 -0.95 -16.64 -3.92
C ARG A 6 -2.29 -17.24 -3.48
N ASP A 7 -3.22 -16.40 -3.02
CA ASP A 7 -4.56 -16.79 -2.61
C ASP A 7 -5.61 -15.68 -2.85
N LYS A 8 -6.88 -16.09 -2.98
CA LYS A 8 -8.01 -15.19 -3.29
C LYS A 8 -8.50 -14.34 -2.11
N ILE A 9 -8.11 -14.68 -0.87
CA ILE A 9 -8.43 -13.87 0.32
C ILE A 9 -7.51 -12.64 0.32
N THR A 10 -6.22 -12.80 0.06
CA THR A 10 -5.28 -11.68 -0.02
C THR A 10 -5.61 -10.71 -1.16
N GLU A 11 -5.99 -11.24 -2.32
CA GLU A 11 -6.48 -10.45 -3.46
C GLU A 11 -7.71 -9.61 -3.09
N ALA A 12 -8.74 -10.23 -2.48
CA ALA A 12 -9.94 -9.52 -2.05
C ALA A 12 -9.67 -8.47 -0.94
N VAL A 13 -8.70 -8.70 -0.04
CA VAL A 13 -8.25 -7.70 0.95
C VAL A 13 -7.56 -6.49 0.28
N PHE A 14 -6.82 -6.71 -0.81
CA PHE A 14 -6.18 -5.63 -1.58
C PHE A 14 -7.21 -4.71 -2.24
N ASP A 15 -8.16 -5.30 -2.98
CA ASP A 15 -9.31 -4.58 -3.56
C ASP A 15 -10.20 -3.93 -2.49
N GLY A 16 -10.10 -4.41 -1.25
CA GLY A 16 -10.64 -3.79 -0.06
C GLY A 16 -11.99 -4.32 0.38
N GLU A 17 -12.31 -5.54 -0.04
CA GLU A 17 -13.36 -6.36 0.54
C GLU A 17 -12.87 -7.01 1.85
N ASN A 18 -13.77 -7.63 2.62
CA ASN A 18 -13.40 -8.38 3.83
C ASN A 18 -13.69 -9.88 3.64
N PRO A 19 -12.92 -10.60 2.81
CA PRO A 19 -13.23 -11.98 2.39
C PRO A 19 -13.59 -12.93 3.53
N LYS A 20 -14.31 -14.03 3.20
CA LYS A 20 -14.81 -15.01 4.19
C LYS A 20 -13.66 -15.83 4.82
N GLY A 21 -12.90 -15.18 5.67
CA GLY A 21 -11.58 -15.61 6.14
C GLY A 21 -10.86 -14.58 7.02
N PHE A 22 -11.30 -13.32 6.99
CA PHE A 22 -10.46 -12.21 7.45
C PHE A 22 -11.00 -11.51 8.71
N PRO A 23 -10.16 -11.34 9.77
CA PRO A 23 -10.51 -10.52 10.93
C PRO A 23 -10.78 -9.06 10.49
N SER A 24 -11.97 -8.56 10.82
CA SER A 24 -12.48 -7.29 10.28
C SER A 24 -11.79 -6.05 10.89
N ASP A 25 -11.20 -6.21 12.07
CA ASP A 25 -10.27 -5.30 12.73
C ASP A 25 -8.91 -5.23 11.98
N LEU A 26 -8.36 -6.39 11.64
CA LEU A 26 -7.08 -6.52 10.92
C LEU A 26 -7.17 -5.91 9.52
N LEU A 27 -8.33 -5.96 8.87
CA LEU A 27 -8.55 -5.55 7.48
C LEU A 27 -7.96 -4.18 7.14
N LYS A 28 -8.19 -3.16 7.98
CA LYS A 28 -7.66 -1.81 7.74
C LYS A 28 -6.13 -1.81 7.74
N MET A 29 -5.50 -2.59 8.63
CA MET A 29 -4.05 -2.70 8.73
C MET A 29 -3.46 -3.55 7.61
N ALA A 30 -4.09 -4.67 7.25
CA ALA A 30 -3.70 -5.54 6.16
C ALA A 30 -3.76 -4.82 4.82
N ARG A 31 -4.85 -4.12 4.51
CA ARG A 31 -4.96 -3.33 3.27
C ARG A 31 -3.96 -2.16 3.22
N ARG A 32 -3.62 -1.54 4.37
CA ARG A 32 -2.54 -0.56 4.49
C ARG A 32 -1.16 -1.18 4.17
N LYS A 33 -0.94 -2.46 4.49
CA LYS A 33 0.30 -3.19 4.17
C LYS A 33 0.34 -3.61 2.69
N LEU A 34 -0.72 -4.22 2.17
CA LEU A 34 -0.79 -4.63 0.76
C LEU A 34 -0.68 -3.44 -0.21
N ARG A 35 -1.28 -2.28 0.10
CA ARG A 35 -1.11 -1.08 -0.75
C ARG A 35 0.28 -0.45 -0.66
N TYR A 36 0.93 -0.47 0.50
CA TYR A 36 2.33 -0.05 0.61
C TYR A 36 3.26 -0.98 -0.17
N LEU A 37 3.02 -2.31 -0.10
CA LEU A 37 3.71 -3.32 -0.92
C LEU A 37 3.48 -3.12 -2.42
N ASN A 38 2.26 -2.80 -2.84
CA ASN A 38 1.94 -2.48 -4.23
C ASN A 38 2.63 -1.20 -4.72
N ALA A 39 2.73 -0.18 -3.87
CA ALA A 39 3.31 1.10 -4.24
C ALA A 39 4.85 1.09 -4.26
N ALA A 40 5.50 0.21 -3.49
CA ALA A 40 6.95 0.06 -3.49
C ALA A 40 7.52 -0.23 -4.89
N ALA A 41 8.66 0.40 -5.19
CA ALA A 41 9.44 0.22 -6.41
C ALA A 41 10.70 -0.63 -6.16
N GLY A 42 11.21 -0.67 -4.92
CA GLY A 42 12.29 -1.56 -4.51
C GLY A 42 12.02 -2.24 -3.18
N LEU A 43 12.65 -3.41 -2.96
CA LEU A 43 12.61 -4.13 -1.68
C LEU A 43 13.08 -3.24 -0.49
N GLY A 44 13.93 -2.25 -0.76
CA GLY A 44 14.37 -1.24 0.21
C GLY A 44 13.24 -0.38 0.77
N ASP A 45 12.22 -0.01 -0.02
CA ASP A 45 11.07 0.79 0.42
C ASP A 45 10.35 0.17 1.62
N LEU A 46 10.38 -1.16 1.69
CA LEU A 46 9.70 -1.96 2.70
C LEU A 46 10.47 -2.04 4.02
N ARG A 47 11.72 -1.53 4.09
CA ARG A 47 12.41 -1.30 5.38
C ARG A 47 11.78 -0.12 6.11
N SER A 48 11.32 0.87 5.34
CA SER A 48 10.43 1.93 5.78
C SER A 48 8.95 1.46 5.75
N PRO A 49 8.06 2.06 6.57
CA PRO A 49 8.39 2.72 7.83
C PRO A 49 9.06 1.74 8.83
N PRO A 50 9.69 2.20 9.93
CA PRO A 50 10.38 1.30 10.87
C PRO A 50 9.50 0.17 11.44
N GLY A 51 8.20 0.44 11.62
CA GLY A 51 7.20 -0.57 12.00
C GLY A 51 6.78 -1.54 10.88
N ASN A 52 7.53 -1.63 9.77
CA ASN A 52 7.25 -2.59 8.71
C ASN A 52 7.88 -3.96 8.97
N ARG A 53 9.04 -3.99 9.65
CA ARG A 53 9.82 -5.21 9.98
C ARG A 53 9.91 -6.14 8.76
N LEU A 54 10.63 -5.69 7.74
CA LEU A 54 10.96 -6.50 6.57
C LEU A 54 11.93 -7.61 6.98
N GLU A 55 11.46 -8.84 6.92
CA GLU A 55 12.18 -10.04 7.35
C GLU A 55 12.30 -10.98 6.12
N ALA A 56 13.52 -11.37 5.73
CA ALA A 56 13.71 -12.40 4.70
C ALA A 56 13.46 -13.79 5.31
N LEU A 57 12.75 -14.67 4.60
CA LEU A 57 12.35 -15.97 5.12
C LEU A 57 13.36 -17.07 4.78
N THR A 58 13.40 -18.09 5.64
CA THR A 58 14.34 -19.21 5.64
C THR A 58 13.60 -20.55 5.65
N GLY A 59 14.29 -21.66 5.37
CA GLY A 59 13.68 -22.99 5.38
C GLY A 59 12.78 -23.23 4.17
N ASP A 60 11.58 -23.76 4.39
CA ASP A 60 10.57 -24.04 3.35
C ASP A 60 10.15 -22.80 2.54
N ARG A 61 10.37 -21.61 3.11
CA ARG A 61 10.05 -20.30 2.51
C ARG A 61 11.26 -19.51 2.04
N GLN A 62 12.42 -20.15 1.86
CA GLN A 62 13.62 -19.48 1.34
C GLN A 62 13.34 -18.74 0.03
N GLY A 63 13.79 -17.47 -0.06
CA GLY A 63 13.53 -16.59 -1.20
C GLY A 63 12.24 -15.76 -1.09
N GLN A 64 11.33 -16.10 -0.17
CA GLN A 64 10.24 -15.21 0.23
C GLN A 64 10.74 -14.16 1.22
N HIS A 65 9.98 -13.08 1.31
CA HIS A 65 10.12 -12.02 2.30
C HIS A 65 8.79 -11.85 3.02
N SER A 66 8.81 -11.28 4.23
CA SER A 66 7.60 -10.91 4.95
C SER A 66 7.66 -9.49 5.52
N THR A 67 6.50 -8.89 5.72
CA THR A 67 6.32 -7.65 6.49
C THR A 67 5.23 -7.83 7.54
N ARG A 68 5.41 -7.25 8.73
CA ARG A 68 4.50 -7.47 9.87
C ARG A 68 3.20 -6.69 9.73
N ILE A 69 2.04 -7.33 9.88
CA ILE A 69 0.75 -6.62 9.97
C ILE A 69 0.45 -6.31 11.44
N THR A 70 0.36 -7.37 12.24
CA THR A 70 0.30 -7.41 13.72
C THR A 70 1.28 -8.47 14.18
N ASP A 71 1.41 -8.75 15.48
CA ASP A 71 2.31 -9.82 15.92
C ASP A 71 1.86 -11.21 15.44
N GLN A 72 0.57 -11.45 15.25
CA GLN A 72 0.03 -12.71 14.73
C GLN A 72 0.10 -12.84 13.18
N PHE A 73 0.00 -11.74 12.43
CA PHE A 73 -0.14 -11.78 10.96
C PHE A 73 1.04 -11.16 10.21
N ARG A 74 1.39 -11.74 9.06
CA ARG A 74 2.38 -11.22 8.09
C ARG A 74 1.76 -11.11 6.70
N VAL A 75 2.26 -10.18 5.89
CA VAL A 75 2.19 -10.32 4.42
C VAL A 75 3.47 -11.03 4.00
N CYS A 76 3.37 -12.17 3.32
CA CYS A 76 4.51 -12.85 2.68
C CYS A 76 4.42 -12.70 1.15
N PHE A 77 5.58 -12.63 0.49
CA PHE A 77 5.69 -12.42 -0.96
C PHE A 77 7.08 -12.80 -1.47
N ILE A 78 7.21 -13.04 -2.77
CA ILE A 78 8.49 -13.10 -3.49
C ILE A 78 8.74 -11.72 -4.10
N TRP A 79 9.96 -11.18 -4.02
CA TRP A 79 10.32 -9.95 -4.73
C TRP A 79 11.03 -10.29 -6.04
N THR A 80 10.40 -9.98 -7.17
CA THR A 80 10.94 -10.23 -8.53
C THR A 80 11.47 -8.95 -9.16
N ALA A 81 12.09 -9.04 -10.35
CA ALA A 81 12.49 -7.86 -11.13
C ALA A 81 11.28 -6.94 -11.47
N ASP A 82 10.09 -7.52 -11.65
CA ASP A 82 8.85 -6.80 -11.90
C ASP A 82 8.18 -6.22 -10.64
N GLY A 83 8.62 -6.63 -9.45
CA GLY A 83 8.03 -6.27 -8.16
C GLY A 83 7.49 -7.48 -7.38
N PRO A 84 6.65 -7.25 -6.35
CA PRO A 84 6.16 -8.32 -5.48
C PRO A 84 5.16 -9.25 -6.18
N ALA A 85 5.45 -10.55 -6.10
CA ALA A 85 4.65 -11.65 -6.60
C ALA A 85 4.33 -12.64 -5.47
N ASP A 86 3.41 -13.57 -5.73
CA ASP A 86 2.97 -14.63 -4.83
C ASP A 86 2.55 -14.10 -3.45
N VAL A 87 1.87 -12.96 -3.45
CA VAL A 87 1.50 -12.23 -2.23
C VAL A 87 0.39 -12.97 -1.49
N GLU A 88 0.62 -13.29 -0.22
CA GLU A 88 -0.35 -13.88 0.71
C GLU A 88 -0.34 -13.14 2.06
N ILE A 89 -1.47 -13.12 2.76
CA ILE A 89 -1.55 -12.81 4.19
C ILE A 89 -1.66 -14.12 4.95
N VAL A 90 -0.63 -14.39 5.75
CA VAL A 90 -0.60 -15.54 6.66
C VAL A 90 -0.76 -15.08 8.10
N ASP A 91 -1.71 -15.71 8.80
CA ASP A 91 -1.60 -15.92 10.24
C ASP A 91 -0.53 -17.00 10.46
N HIS A 92 0.46 -16.72 11.31
CA HIS A 92 1.43 -17.75 11.72
C HIS A 92 0.93 -18.65 12.87
N HIS A 93 -0.36 -18.55 13.26
CA HIS A 93 -0.97 -19.38 14.30
C HIS A 93 -2.17 -20.26 13.89
N ARG A 94 -3.17 -19.83 13.07
CA ARG A 94 -4.30 -20.72 12.64
C ARG A 94 -5.08 -20.29 11.37
N LYS A 95 -6.27 -20.88 11.12
CA LYS A 95 -7.02 -20.85 9.83
C LYS A 95 -8.54 -20.50 9.99
N GLY A 96 -9.06 -19.51 9.23
CA GLY A 96 -10.47 -19.46 8.74
C GLY A 96 -11.48 -18.39 9.31
N ALA A 97 -12.46 -17.95 8.47
CA ALA A 97 -13.63 -17.03 8.70
C ALA A 97 -13.37 -15.52 9.04
N ALA A 98 -14.21 -14.47 8.79
CA ALA A 98 -15.44 -14.19 7.99
C ALA A 98 -15.88 -12.68 8.19
N MET A 99 -16.59 -11.83 7.37
CA MET A 99 -17.26 -11.78 6.03
C MET A 99 -17.20 -10.33 5.42
N THR A 100 -17.60 -10.10 4.14
CA THR A 100 -17.23 -8.94 3.26
C THR A 100 -17.88 -7.56 3.47
N LYS A 101 -17.06 -6.48 3.46
CA LYS A 101 -17.48 -5.07 3.34
C LYS A 101 -16.40 -4.22 2.63
N LYS A 102 -16.78 -3.34 1.68
CA LYS A 102 -15.82 -2.54 0.87
C LYS A 102 -15.33 -1.25 1.57
N LEU A 103 -14.01 -1.11 1.78
CA LEU A 103 -13.37 0.03 2.46
C LEU A 103 -13.10 1.24 1.54
N LYS A 104 -12.85 2.42 2.14
CA LYS A 104 -12.51 3.68 1.42
C LYS A 104 -11.16 3.60 0.68
N PRO A 105 -10.90 4.48 -0.32
CA PRO A 105 -9.55 4.74 -0.82
C PRO A 105 -8.63 5.27 0.30
N MET A 106 -7.32 5.16 0.12
CA MET A 106 -6.30 5.49 1.12
C MET A 106 -5.41 6.58 0.55
N HIS A 107 -5.48 7.79 1.11
CA HIS A 107 -4.73 8.92 0.60
C HIS A 107 -3.23 8.78 0.96
N PRO A 108 -2.27 9.25 0.14
CA PRO A 108 -0.86 9.25 0.52
C PRO A 108 -0.58 9.97 1.85
N GLY A 109 -1.42 10.95 2.19
CA GLY A 109 -1.45 11.61 3.49
C GLY A 109 -1.83 10.71 4.68
N GLU A 110 -2.72 9.74 4.49
CA GLU A 110 -3.02 8.70 5.49
C GLU A 110 -1.75 7.89 5.74
N VAL A 111 -1.03 7.50 4.68
CA VAL A 111 0.26 6.79 4.80
C VAL A 111 1.29 7.67 5.52
N LEU A 112 1.49 8.92 5.08
CA LEU A 112 2.44 9.86 5.69
C LEU A 112 2.21 10.03 7.20
N ARG A 113 0.96 10.29 7.60
CA ARG A 113 0.57 10.50 9.00
C ARG A 113 0.74 9.23 9.83
N GLU A 114 0.18 8.11 9.36
CA GLU A 114 0.01 6.89 10.17
C GLU A 114 1.23 5.95 10.13
N LYS A 115 2.14 6.14 9.16
CA LYS A 115 3.36 5.32 8.99
C LYS A 115 4.63 6.05 9.36
N PHE A 116 4.71 7.36 9.18
CA PHE A 116 5.93 8.14 9.43
C PHE A 116 5.75 9.12 10.59
N LEU A 117 4.84 10.10 10.48
CA LEU A 117 4.72 11.16 11.50
C LEU A 117 4.40 10.61 12.90
N ILE A 118 3.38 9.75 13.04
CA ILE A 118 3.01 9.17 14.34
C ILE A 118 4.12 8.23 14.88
N PRO A 119 4.64 7.23 14.14
CA PRO A 119 5.67 6.32 14.66
C PRO A 119 7.04 6.96 14.93
N LEU A 120 7.37 8.09 14.29
CA LEU A 120 8.60 8.85 14.54
C LEU A 120 8.42 9.97 15.59
N ALA A 121 7.24 10.08 16.22
CA ALA A 121 6.85 11.19 17.10
C ALA A 121 7.10 12.59 16.48
N MET A 122 6.98 12.69 15.15
CA MET A 122 7.41 13.85 14.36
C MET A 122 6.21 14.69 13.94
N SER A 123 6.30 16.01 14.13
CA SER A 123 5.26 16.94 13.65
C SER A 123 5.38 17.19 12.14
N ALA A 124 4.25 17.51 11.49
CA ALA A 124 4.23 17.91 10.08
C ALA A 124 5.16 19.11 9.78
N GLY A 125 5.29 20.04 10.73
CA GLY A 125 6.22 21.17 10.63
C GLY A 125 7.69 20.78 10.74
N ALA A 126 8.04 19.78 11.56
CA ALA A 126 9.39 19.25 11.63
C ALA A 126 9.79 18.56 10.32
N LEU A 127 8.93 17.71 9.77
CA LEU A 127 9.17 17.09 8.46
C LEU A 127 9.25 18.13 7.33
N ALA A 128 8.39 19.15 7.33
CA ALA A 128 8.44 20.23 6.34
C ALA A 128 9.80 20.95 6.33
N LYS A 129 10.40 21.19 7.52
CA LYS A 129 11.75 21.77 7.64
C LYS A 129 12.81 20.85 7.03
N VAL A 130 12.73 19.54 7.24
CA VAL A 130 13.67 18.55 6.67
C VAL A 130 13.53 18.45 5.14
N CYS A 131 12.30 18.45 4.62
CA CYS A 131 12.00 18.39 3.18
C CYS A 131 12.30 19.71 2.42
N GLY A 132 12.59 20.81 3.13
CA GLY A 132 12.68 22.15 2.53
C GLY A 132 11.36 22.60 1.89
N LEU A 133 10.23 22.33 2.55
CA LEU A 133 8.87 22.63 2.07
C LEU A 133 8.13 23.58 3.03
N PRO A 134 7.14 24.35 2.54
CA PRO A 134 6.23 25.09 3.42
C PRO A 134 5.51 24.14 4.38
N ARG A 135 5.44 24.51 5.67
CA ARG A 135 4.73 23.75 6.71
C ARG A 135 3.31 23.34 6.28
N THR A 136 2.58 24.28 5.68
CA THR A 136 1.22 24.10 5.17
C THR A 136 1.11 23.05 4.04
N ARG A 137 2.18 22.79 3.27
CA ARG A 137 2.20 21.74 2.24
C ARG A 137 2.14 20.36 2.88
N ILE A 138 2.97 20.09 3.89
CA ILE A 138 2.98 18.81 4.61
C ILE A 138 1.71 18.65 5.45
N GLU A 139 1.24 19.71 6.10
CA GLU A 139 -0.02 19.65 6.87
C GLU A 139 -1.22 19.32 6.00
N ARG A 140 -1.38 19.96 4.82
CA ARG A 140 -2.49 19.68 3.89
C ARG A 140 -2.41 18.30 3.22
N ILE A 141 -1.20 17.73 3.08
CA ILE A 141 -1.05 16.33 2.68
C ILE A 141 -1.49 15.42 3.85
N ALA A 142 -0.93 15.61 5.04
CA ALA A 142 -1.19 14.76 6.22
C ALA A 142 -2.64 14.85 6.75
N SER A 143 -3.37 15.92 6.46
CA SER A 143 -4.82 16.06 6.71
C SER A 143 -5.71 15.61 5.54
N GLU A 144 -5.13 15.01 4.51
CA GLU A 144 -5.82 14.41 3.36
C GLU A 144 -6.58 15.43 2.47
N GLN A 145 -6.11 16.69 2.45
CA GLN A 145 -6.69 17.80 1.68
C GLN A 145 -6.01 18.06 0.33
N THR A 146 -4.77 17.58 0.13
CA THR A 146 -4.03 17.74 -1.14
C THR A 146 -3.13 16.55 -1.45
N GLY A 147 -3.15 16.08 -2.68
CA GLY A 147 -2.28 15.01 -3.17
C GLY A 147 -0.80 15.38 -3.27
N VAL A 148 0.04 14.37 -3.47
CA VAL A 148 1.50 14.47 -3.63
C VAL A 148 1.87 14.72 -5.09
N THR A 149 2.83 15.63 -5.32
CA THR A 149 3.39 15.94 -6.65
C THR A 149 4.82 15.40 -6.76
N ALA A 150 5.38 15.28 -7.98
CA ALA A 150 6.73 14.73 -8.21
C ALA A 150 7.84 15.40 -7.37
N ASP A 151 7.89 16.74 -7.29
CA ASP A 151 8.79 17.47 -6.38
C ASP A 151 8.61 17.06 -4.91
N THR A 152 7.36 16.96 -4.46
CA THR A 152 7.06 16.57 -3.07
C THR A 152 7.41 15.10 -2.81
N ALA A 153 7.22 14.21 -3.79
CA ALA A 153 7.62 12.81 -3.74
C ALA A 153 9.14 12.66 -3.62
N LEU A 154 9.92 13.38 -4.45
CA LEU A 154 11.40 13.42 -4.38
C LEU A 154 11.91 13.88 -3.01
N ARG A 155 11.26 14.87 -2.40
CA ARG A 155 11.64 15.38 -1.07
C ARG A 155 11.26 14.43 0.05
N LEU A 156 10.05 13.86 0.02
CA LEU A 156 9.62 12.85 1.00
C LEU A 156 10.49 11.60 0.92
N ALA A 157 10.80 11.14 -0.29
CA ALA A 157 11.74 10.06 -0.58
C ALA A 157 13.10 10.28 0.12
N LYS A 158 13.72 11.43 -0.13
CA LYS A 158 15.02 11.78 0.45
C LYS A 158 14.99 12.00 1.98
N ALA A 159 13.87 12.44 2.54
CA ALA A 159 13.72 12.72 3.97
C ALA A 159 13.31 11.50 4.81
N LEU A 160 12.69 10.48 4.21
CA LEU A 160 12.09 9.33 4.91
C LEU A 160 12.69 7.97 4.51
N ASP A 161 13.79 7.99 3.75
CA ASP A 161 14.48 6.81 3.20
C ASP A 161 13.51 5.86 2.46
N THR A 162 12.96 6.38 1.35
CA THR A 162 12.05 5.67 0.42
C THR A 162 12.32 6.13 -1.02
N THR A 163 11.72 5.46 -2.00
CA THR A 163 11.69 5.91 -3.40
C THR A 163 10.66 7.03 -3.63
N PRO A 164 10.87 7.92 -4.63
CA PRO A 164 9.82 8.83 -5.11
C PRO A 164 8.60 8.09 -5.66
N GLU A 165 8.84 6.96 -6.33
CA GLU A 165 7.84 6.12 -6.97
C GLU A 165 6.82 5.59 -5.97
N LEU A 166 7.23 5.23 -4.75
CA LEU A 166 6.33 4.87 -3.64
C LEU A 166 5.23 5.93 -3.45
N TRP A 167 5.58 7.21 -3.39
CA TRP A 167 4.65 8.30 -3.14
C TRP A 167 3.74 8.58 -4.34
N LEU A 168 4.29 8.48 -5.56
CA LEU A 168 3.52 8.63 -6.79
C LEU A 168 2.55 7.47 -7.02
N ASN A 169 2.97 6.22 -6.77
CA ASN A 169 2.10 5.04 -6.88
C ASN A 169 0.95 5.07 -5.87
N LEU A 170 1.19 5.55 -4.64
CA LEU A 170 0.12 5.79 -3.66
C LEU A 170 -0.87 6.86 -4.14
N GLN A 171 -0.38 7.93 -4.78
CA GLN A 171 -1.23 8.99 -5.34
C GLN A 171 -2.08 8.44 -6.49
N THR A 172 -1.48 7.75 -7.45
CA THR A 172 -2.17 7.15 -8.60
C THR A 172 -3.22 6.12 -8.18
N ASP A 173 -2.94 5.25 -7.20
CA ASP A 173 -3.94 4.31 -6.68
C ASP A 173 -5.12 5.04 -6.01
N TYR A 174 -4.86 6.08 -5.22
CA TYR A 174 -5.91 6.89 -4.62
C TYR A 174 -6.80 7.53 -5.70
N ASP A 175 -6.20 8.23 -6.66
CA ASP A 175 -6.92 8.95 -7.71
C ASP A 175 -7.73 8.00 -8.60
N VAL A 176 -7.15 6.85 -8.99
CA VAL A 176 -7.85 5.81 -9.75
C VAL A 176 -9.01 5.20 -8.92
N GLN A 177 -8.84 4.97 -7.62
CA GLN A 177 -9.92 4.43 -6.78
C GLN A 177 -11.03 5.47 -6.49
N VAL A 178 -10.73 6.76 -6.49
CA VAL A 178 -11.73 7.84 -6.40
C VAL A 178 -12.45 7.99 -7.74
N ALA A 179 -11.73 8.07 -8.85
CA ALA A 179 -12.29 8.16 -10.19
C ALA A 179 -13.20 6.97 -10.52
N LYS A 180 -12.76 5.72 -10.27
CA LYS A 180 -13.60 4.51 -10.45
C LYS A 180 -14.92 4.57 -9.66
N ARG A 181 -14.95 5.18 -8.48
CA ARG A 181 -16.18 5.34 -7.68
C ARG A 181 -17.09 6.42 -8.24
N SER A 182 -16.52 7.54 -8.69
CA SER A 182 -17.29 8.63 -9.31
C SER A 182 -17.86 8.25 -10.68
N LEU A 183 -17.13 7.43 -11.44
CA LEU A 183 -17.44 7.10 -12.84
C LEU A 183 -18.23 5.80 -13.02
N GLY A 184 -18.46 4.99 -11.97
CA GLY A 184 -18.95 3.59 -12.05
C GLY A 184 -19.89 3.27 -13.22
N LYS A 185 -21.15 3.72 -13.15
CA LYS A 185 -22.19 3.48 -14.20
C LYS A 185 -21.90 4.10 -15.57
N THR A 186 -20.85 4.91 -15.69
CA THR A 186 -20.36 5.47 -16.96
C THR A 186 -19.30 4.54 -17.56
N LEU A 187 -18.39 4.00 -16.75
CA LEU A 187 -17.41 2.99 -17.19
C LEU A 187 -18.12 1.74 -17.71
N ASP A 188 -19.20 1.31 -17.05
CA ASP A 188 -20.04 0.17 -17.45
C ASP A 188 -20.64 0.29 -18.87
N ARG A 189 -20.59 1.48 -19.49
CA ARG A 189 -21.13 1.78 -20.84
C ARG A 189 -20.05 2.01 -21.90
N ILE A 190 -18.77 2.00 -21.52
CA ILE A 190 -17.67 2.24 -22.46
C ILE A 190 -17.28 0.89 -23.06
N GLU A 191 -17.68 0.67 -24.31
CA GLU A 191 -17.25 -0.49 -25.08
C GLU A 191 -15.72 -0.47 -25.26
N THR A 192 -15.09 -1.63 -25.10
CA THR A 192 -13.65 -1.76 -25.31
C THR A 192 -13.36 -1.75 -26.81
N VAL A 193 -12.61 -0.75 -27.28
CA VAL A 193 -12.12 -0.69 -28.67
C VAL A 193 -11.43 -2.01 -29.00
N ASN A 194 -11.90 -2.69 -30.05
CA ASN A 194 -11.43 -4.02 -30.44
C ASN A 194 -9.90 -4.05 -30.58
N LYS A 195 -9.24 -4.73 -29.65
CA LYS A 195 -7.86 -5.18 -29.89
C LYS A 195 -7.92 -6.27 -30.96
N PRO A 196 -7.09 -6.22 -32.02
CA PRO A 196 -6.89 -7.39 -32.84
C PRO A 196 -6.43 -8.53 -31.93
N ARG A 197 -7.11 -9.67 -32.01
CA ARG A 197 -6.75 -10.88 -31.27
C ARG A 197 -5.33 -11.24 -31.72
N ALA A 198 -4.40 -11.40 -30.77
CA ALA A 198 -3.05 -11.85 -31.09
C ALA A 198 -3.15 -13.18 -31.85
N ALA A 199 -2.46 -13.24 -32.99
CA ALA A 199 -2.40 -14.40 -33.88
C ALA A 199 -1.39 -15.43 -33.35
#